data_AF-A0A5C5XZF1-F1
#
_entry.id   AF-A0A5C5XZF1-F1
#
_cell.length_a   1.000
_cell.length_b   1.000
_cell.length_c   1.000
_cell.angle_alpha   90.00
_cell.angle_beta   90.00
_cell.angle_gamma   90.00
#
_symmetry.space_group_name_H-M   'P 1'
#
loop_
_entity.id
_entity.type
_entity.pdbx_description
1 polymer ?
#
loop_
_entity_poly.entity_id
_entity_poly.type
_entity_poly.pdbx_seq_one_letter_code
_entity_poly.pdbx_strand_id
1 'polypeptide(L)'
;MRSRIVLETDGFVALPTIGQLFSGSMLILPRRHTERFSDLSRFEIGRFDSFARRLFDGVGSDHVLFEHGARCVSRGGCGIYHAHVHCIPVPSELLLNDMLPFGRQAHDSLSDAWKANRNTDEYIVARDSAGRVASIDEDVIRLHGYGSQHMRRVLVSHFSLPKPWDWRDYEEPERDLIAAVAARTPSHVF
;
A
#
# COMPACT_ATOMS: atom_id res chain seq x y z
N MET A 1 19.32 3.88 17.99
CA MET A 1 18.45 4.11 16.82
C MET A 1 17.12 3.43 17.12
N ARG A 2 16.01 4.16 17.26
CA ARG A 2 14.70 3.53 17.47
C ARG A 2 14.26 2.91 16.15
N SER A 3 13.93 1.62 16.17
CA SER A 3 13.38 0.93 15.00
C SER A 3 12.08 1.61 14.57
N ARG A 4 11.87 1.84 13.27
CA ARG A 4 10.60 2.39 12.72
C ARG A 4 9.53 1.30 12.58
N ILE A 5 9.84 0.08 13.02
CA ILE A 5 8.95 -1.07 12.93
C ILE A 5 7.85 -0.93 13.97
N VAL A 6 6.61 -1.01 13.50
CA VAL A 6 5.40 -0.93 14.32
C VAL A 6 4.86 -2.32 14.64
N LEU A 7 4.99 -3.26 13.71
CA LEU A 7 4.59 -4.64 13.86
C LEU A 7 5.50 -5.52 13.03
N GLU A 8 5.89 -6.69 13.56
CA GLU A 8 6.67 -7.67 12.82
C GLU A 8 6.26 -9.11 13.13
N THR A 9 6.53 -9.97 12.16
CA THR A 9 6.45 -11.44 12.24
C THR A 9 7.58 -12.01 11.40
N ASP A 10 7.76 -13.33 11.39
CA ASP A 10 8.77 -13.98 10.53
C ASP A 10 8.59 -13.65 9.03
N GLY A 11 7.36 -13.38 8.59
CA GLY A 11 7.03 -13.14 7.18
C GLY A 11 6.95 -11.68 6.76
N PHE A 12 6.44 -10.80 7.62
CA PHE A 12 6.14 -9.40 7.28
C PHE A 12 6.58 -8.42 8.35
N VAL A 13 6.86 -7.20 7.90
CA VAL A 13 7.14 -6.03 8.73
C VAL A 13 6.21 -4.89 8.34
N ALA A 14 5.78 -4.09 9.32
CA ALA A 14 5.02 -2.88 9.12
C ALA A 14 5.82 -1.68 9.61
N LEU A 15 5.87 -0.62 8.81
CA LEU A 15 6.51 0.64 9.16
C LEU A 15 5.71 1.82 8.60
N PRO A 16 5.79 3.02 9.21
CA PRO A 16 5.05 4.16 8.70
C PRO A 16 5.61 4.64 7.36
N THR A 17 4.70 5.06 6.47
CA THR A 17 5.04 5.60 5.15
C THR A 17 5.73 6.96 5.29
N ILE A 18 6.76 7.22 4.49
CA ILE A 18 7.38 8.55 4.38
C ILE A 18 6.46 9.49 3.58
N GLY A 19 6.35 10.76 4.00
CA GLY A 19 5.49 11.75 3.36
C GLY A 19 4.01 11.37 3.46
N GLN A 20 3.54 11.13 4.69
CA GLN A 20 2.17 10.69 4.94
C GLN A 20 1.16 11.74 4.47
N LEU A 21 0.25 11.31 3.59
CA LEU A 21 -0.94 12.09 3.23
C LEU A 21 -1.93 12.09 4.40
N PHE A 22 -2.14 10.92 4.98
CA PHE A 22 -2.96 10.71 6.17
C PHE A 22 -2.13 10.15 7.31
N SER A 23 -2.31 10.69 8.51
CA SER A 23 -1.63 10.20 9.71
C SER A 23 -1.99 8.73 9.96
N GLY A 24 -0.98 7.91 10.24
CA GLY A 24 -1.16 6.46 10.41
C GLY A 24 -1.08 5.68 9.11
N SER A 25 -0.62 6.30 8.01
CA SER A 25 -0.29 5.60 6.77
C SER A 25 0.88 4.64 7.00
N MET A 26 0.69 3.36 6.64
CA MET A 26 1.68 2.30 6.83
C MET A 26 2.08 1.65 5.51
N LEU A 27 3.27 1.08 5.51
CA LEU A 27 3.76 0.11 4.54
C LEU A 27 3.83 -1.26 5.21
N ILE A 28 3.31 -2.28 4.53
CA ILE A 28 3.52 -3.69 4.86
C ILE A 28 4.49 -4.28 3.84
N LEU A 29 5.61 -4.82 4.30
CA LEU A 29 6.67 -5.36 3.45
C LEU A 29 6.98 -6.81 3.85
N PRO A 30 7.27 -7.72 2.90
CA PRO A 30 7.80 -9.04 3.22
C PRO A 30 9.21 -8.93 3.81
N ARG A 31 9.57 -9.77 4.80
CA ARG A 31 10.94 -9.74 5.35
C ARG A 31 11.99 -10.20 4.34
N ARG A 32 11.64 -11.19 3.51
CA ARG A 32 12.51 -11.63 2.42
C ARG A 32 12.40 -10.65 1.27
N HIS A 33 13.55 -10.33 0.66
CA HIS A 33 13.57 -9.53 -0.55
C HIS A 33 12.77 -10.21 -1.67
N THR A 34 11.76 -9.48 -2.17
CA THR A 34 10.98 -9.80 -3.36
C THR A 34 10.49 -8.48 -3.95
N GLU A 35 10.33 -8.41 -5.26
CA GLU A 35 9.98 -7.14 -5.94
C GLU A 35 8.48 -6.85 -5.90
N ARG A 36 7.64 -7.91 -5.83
CA ARG A 36 6.19 -7.81 -5.95
C ARG A 36 5.48 -8.79 -5.03
N PHE A 37 4.29 -8.45 -4.56
CA PHE A 37 3.50 -9.38 -3.75
C PHE A 37 3.03 -10.61 -4.55
N SER A 38 2.87 -10.50 -5.87
CA SER A 38 2.54 -11.63 -6.75
C SER A 38 3.64 -12.70 -6.82
N ASP A 39 4.86 -12.38 -6.42
CA ASP A 39 6.00 -13.31 -6.40
C ASP A 39 6.09 -14.12 -5.10
N LEU A 40 5.27 -13.79 -4.10
CA LEU A 40 5.15 -14.56 -2.87
C LEU A 40 4.44 -15.91 -3.13
N SER A 41 4.78 -16.91 -2.32
CA SER A 41 4.05 -18.18 -2.31
C SER A 41 2.63 -18.01 -1.76
N ARG A 42 1.73 -18.92 -2.11
CA ARG A 42 0.36 -18.96 -1.55
C ARG A 42 0.36 -18.99 -0.02
N PHE A 43 1.34 -19.66 0.59
CA PHE A 43 1.48 -19.73 2.04
C PHE A 43 1.88 -18.37 2.64
N GLU A 44 2.83 -17.66 2.03
CA GLU A 44 3.23 -16.31 2.45
C GLU A 44 2.06 -15.33 2.32
N ILE A 45 1.36 -15.33 1.16
CA ILE A 45 0.20 -14.47 0.91
C ILE A 45 -0.94 -14.76 1.90
N GLY A 46 -1.19 -16.04 2.23
CA GLY A 46 -2.23 -16.42 3.19
C GLY A 46 -2.03 -15.84 4.59
N ARG A 47 -0.81 -15.43 4.94
CA ARG A 47 -0.51 -14.77 6.22
C ARG A 47 -0.76 -13.26 6.18
N PHE A 48 -0.83 -12.65 4.99
CA PHE A 48 -0.97 -11.21 4.80
C PHE A 48 -2.25 -10.66 5.46
N ASP A 49 -3.41 -11.27 5.22
CA ASP A 49 -4.68 -10.74 5.74
C ASP A 49 -4.69 -10.70 7.27
N SER A 50 -4.16 -11.73 7.93
CA SER A 50 -4.04 -11.75 9.39
C SER A 50 -3.08 -10.68 9.91
N PHE A 51 -1.98 -10.43 9.19
CA PHE A 51 -1.02 -9.38 9.54
C PHE A 51 -1.63 -7.99 9.35
N ALA A 52 -2.31 -7.74 8.23
CA ALA A 52 -2.99 -6.49 7.94
C ALA A 52 -4.12 -6.22 8.96
N ARG A 53 -4.93 -7.23 9.29
CA ARG A 53 -5.96 -7.11 10.35
C ARG A 53 -5.34 -6.75 11.69
N ARG A 54 -4.28 -7.42 12.13
CA ARG A 54 -3.58 -7.09 13.38
C ARG A 54 -3.00 -5.68 13.38
N LEU A 55 -2.46 -5.24 12.25
CA LEU A 55 -1.90 -3.90 12.13
C LEU A 55 -2.99 -2.84 12.35
N PHE A 56 -4.18 -3.03 11.79
CA PHE A 56 -5.29 -2.06 11.84
C PHE A 56 -6.38 -2.38 12.87
N ASP A 57 -6.13 -3.36 13.75
CA ASP A 57 -7.06 -3.66 14.83
C ASP A 57 -7.23 -2.44 15.74
N GLY A 58 -8.48 -2.09 16.06
CA GLY A 58 -8.81 -0.88 16.82
C GLY A 58 -8.63 0.46 16.09
N VAL A 59 -8.28 0.47 14.81
CA VAL A 59 -8.26 1.70 13.99
C VAL A 59 -9.68 2.02 13.56
N GLY A 60 -10.31 3.03 14.18
CA GLY A 60 -11.70 3.44 13.92
C GLY A 60 -11.94 4.14 12.58
N SER A 61 -11.06 3.96 11.59
CA SER A 61 -11.19 4.55 10.26
C SER A 61 -11.21 3.49 9.18
N ASP A 62 -11.95 3.76 8.11
CA ASP A 62 -11.82 3.02 6.87
C ASP A 62 -10.39 3.10 6.36
N HIS A 63 -9.96 2.08 5.63
CA HIS A 63 -8.61 2.02 5.11
C HIS A 63 -8.60 1.39 3.73
N VAL A 64 -7.85 2.01 2.83
CA VAL A 64 -7.59 1.48 1.50
C VAL A 64 -6.23 0.80 1.47
N LEU A 65 -6.14 -0.28 0.70
CA LEU A 65 -4.86 -0.93 0.43
C LEU A 65 -4.53 -0.81 -1.04
N PHE A 66 -3.26 -0.64 -1.35
CA PHE A 66 -2.81 -0.80 -2.72
C PHE A 66 -1.34 -1.20 -2.79
N GLU A 67 -1.00 -1.89 -3.86
CA GLU A 67 0.37 -2.18 -4.26
C GLU A 67 0.50 -1.86 -5.74
N HIS A 68 1.58 -1.19 -6.10
CA HIS A 68 2.06 -1.09 -7.47
C HIS A 68 3.23 -2.06 -7.61
N GLY A 69 2.94 -3.28 -8.06
CA GLY A 69 3.93 -4.32 -8.27
C GLY A 69 4.62 -4.13 -9.60
N ALA A 70 5.94 -3.98 -9.59
CA ALA A 70 6.75 -3.79 -10.80
C ALA A 70 8.08 -4.53 -10.66
N ARG A 71 8.48 -5.27 -11.71
CA ARG A 71 9.82 -5.86 -11.77
C ARG A 71 10.87 -4.80 -12.06
N CYS A 72 12.13 -5.04 -11.66
CA CYS A 72 13.23 -4.11 -11.93
C CYS A 72 13.34 -3.70 -13.42
N VAL A 73 12.97 -4.62 -14.33
CA VAL A 73 12.98 -4.38 -15.78
C VAL A 73 11.91 -3.41 -16.29
N SER A 74 10.81 -3.18 -15.55
CA SER A 74 9.66 -2.43 -16.06
C SER A 74 9.74 -0.91 -15.85
N ARG A 75 10.78 -0.38 -15.19
CA ARG A 75 11.00 1.07 -14.91
C ARG A 75 9.85 1.81 -14.19
N GLY A 76 8.76 1.13 -13.82
CA GLY A 76 7.57 1.72 -13.18
C GLY A 76 7.64 1.87 -11.66
N GLY A 77 8.56 1.15 -11.00
CA GLY A 77 8.77 1.23 -9.55
C GLY A 77 9.52 2.51 -9.13
N CYS A 78 9.12 3.12 -8.03
CA CYS A 78 9.65 4.38 -7.45
C CYS A 78 11.11 4.29 -6.95
N GLY A 79 11.97 3.47 -7.55
CA GLY A 79 13.37 3.27 -7.16
C GLY A 79 13.59 2.35 -5.95
N ILE A 80 12.52 1.75 -5.41
CA ILE A 80 12.57 0.77 -4.32
C ILE A 80 12.15 -0.58 -4.91
N TYR A 81 13.13 -1.45 -5.16
CA TYR A 81 12.91 -2.80 -5.68
C TYR A 81 12.56 -3.78 -4.55
N HIS A 82 11.60 -3.41 -3.71
CA HIS A 82 11.12 -4.26 -2.64
C HIS A 82 9.63 -4.07 -2.49
N ALA A 83 8.90 -5.18 -2.53
CA ALA A 83 7.45 -5.20 -2.49
C ALA A 83 6.93 -4.51 -1.24
N HIS A 84 5.91 -3.66 -1.41
CA HIS A 84 5.25 -3.02 -0.28
C HIS A 84 3.80 -2.76 -0.61
N VAL A 85 2.92 -3.11 0.33
CA VAL A 85 1.51 -2.72 0.29
C VAL A 85 1.36 -1.46 1.12
N HIS A 86 0.84 -0.40 0.51
CA HIS A 86 0.35 0.75 1.23
C HIS A 86 -0.95 0.38 1.93
N CYS A 87 -1.06 0.73 3.20
CA CYS A 87 -2.34 0.73 3.90
C CYS A 87 -2.57 2.12 4.48
N ILE A 88 -3.58 2.79 3.95
CA ILE A 88 -3.81 4.22 4.16
C ILE A 88 -5.16 4.39 4.86
N PRO A 89 -5.18 4.93 6.10
CA PRO A 89 -6.44 5.33 6.72
C PRO A 89 -7.03 6.50 5.94
N VAL A 90 -8.34 6.46 5.70
CA VAL A 90 -9.07 7.50 4.98
C VAL A 90 -10.22 8.03 5.84
N PRO A 91 -10.53 9.34 5.77
CA PRO A 91 -11.56 9.96 6.62
C PRO A 91 -12.99 9.65 6.17
N SER A 92 -13.16 9.20 4.93
CA SER A 92 -14.44 8.80 4.35
C SER A 92 -14.21 7.83 3.20
N GLU A 93 -15.30 7.41 2.57
CA GLU A 93 -15.30 6.46 1.47
C GLU A 93 -14.38 6.90 0.31
N LEU A 94 -13.60 5.95 -0.20
CA LEU A 94 -12.83 6.03 -1.44
C LEU A 94 -13.03 4.70 -2.16
N LEU A 95 -13.64 4.73 -3.35
CA LEU A 95 -14.09 3.54 -4.07
C LEU A 95 -13.13 3.12 -5.19
N LEU A 96 -13.21 1.86 -5.60
CA LEU A 96 -12.42 1.34 -6.73
C LEU A 96 -12.60 2.15 -8.03
N ASN A 97 -13.75 2.78 -8.25
CA ASN A 97 -13.97 3.63 -9.44
C ASN A 97 -13.07 4.87 -9.45
N ASP A 98 -12.72 5.39 -8.27
CA ASP A 98 -11.84 6.55 -8.12
C ASP A 98 -10.37 6.10 -8.17
N MET A 99 -10.07 4.95 -7.57
CA MET A 99 -8.72 4.37 -7.54
C MET A 99 -8.26 3.88 -8.92
N LEU A 100 -9.12 3.08 -9.57
CA LEU A 100 -8.88 2.35 -10.82
C LEU A 100 -10.06 2.56 -11.80
N PRO A 101 -10.20 3.76 -12.39
CA PRO A 101 -11.35 4.11 -13.23
C PRO A 101 -11.50 3.26 -14.50
N PHE A 102 -10.41 2.67 -15.00
CA PHE A 102 -10.37 1.98 -16.29
C PHE A 102 -9.80 0.56 -16.17
N GLY A 103 -10.30 -0.36 -17.00
CA GLY A 103 -9.70 -1.69 -17.23
C GLY A 103 -9.64 -2.62 -16.02
N ARG A 104 -10.28 -2.28 -14.89
CA ARG A 104 -10.17 -3.06 -13.66
C ARG A 104 -10.81 -4.44 -13.77
N GLN A 105 -10.13 -5.43 -13.20
CA GLN A 105 -10.65 -6.78 -12.97
C GLN A 105 -10.99 -6.93 -11.50
N ALA A 106 -12.22 -7.33 -11.18
CA ALA A 106 -12.65 -7.57 -9.80
C ALA A 106 -12.16 -8.93 -9.29
N HIS A 107 -11.85 -9.00 -8.00
CA HIS A 107 -11.38 -10.21 -7.32
C HIS A 107 -12.08 -10.41 -5.98
N ASP A 108 -12.17 -11.66 -5.53
CA ASP A 108 -12.77 -12.00 -4.23
C ASP A 108 -11.87 -11.62 -3.05
N SER A 109 -10.54 -11.56 -3.27
CA SER A 109 -9.56 -11.23 -2.25
C SER A 109 -8.29 -10.60 -2.84
N LEU A 110 -7.48 -9.96 -1.98
CA LEU A 110 -6.14 -9.49 -2.36
C LEU A 110 -5.25 -10.64 -2.84
N SER A 111 -5.37 -11.81 -2.21
CA SER A 111 -4.65 -13.02 -2.62
C SER A 111 -4.99 -13.44 -4.05
N ASP A 112 -6.27 -13.38 -4.43
CA ASP A 112 -6.70 -13.73 -5.79
C ASP A 112 -6.23 -12.69 -6.80
N ALA A 113 -6.27 -11.42 -6.44
CA ALA A 113 -5.75 -10.34 -7.27
C ALA A 113 -4.24 -10.49 -7.54
N TRP A 114 -3.42 -10.76 -6.53
CA TRP A 114 -1.99 -11.02 -6.73
C TRP A 114 -1.72 -12.29 -7.53
N LYS A 115 -2.51 -13.34 -7.32
CA LYS A 115 -2.41 -14.57 -8.09
C LYS A 115 -2.71 -14.35 -9.57
N ALA A 116 -3.72 -13.54 -9.89
CA ALA A 116 -4.10 -13.21 -11.26
C ALA A 116 -2.97 -12.47 -12.01
N ASN A 117 -2.22 -11.62 -11.31
CA ASN A 117 -1.15 -10.80 -11.90
C ASN A 117 0.25 -11.46 -11.83
N ARG A 118 0.35 -12.74 -11.47
CA ARG A 118 1.64 -13.42 -11.28
C ARG A 118 2.54 -13.42 -12.53
N ASN A 119 1.92 -13.43 -13.70
CA ASN A 119 2.60 -13.55 -14.99
C ASN A 119 2.77 -12.22 -15.72
N THR A 120 2.34 -11.08 -15.14
CA THR A 120 2.62 -9.76 -15.71
C THR A 120 4.02 -9.30 -15.28
N ASP A 121 4.59 -8.25 -15.88
CA ASP A 121 5.79 -7.58 -15.36
C ASP A 121 5.41 -6.44 -14.41
N GLU A 122 4.24 -5.85 -14.61
CA GLU A 122 3.71 -4.74 -13.83
C GLU A 122 2.21 -4.89 -13.59
N TYR A 123 1.72 -4.40 -12.45
CA TYR A 123 0.31 -4.35 -12.11
C TYR A 123 0.03 -3.36 -10.97
N ILE A 124 -1.24 -3.01 -10.78
CA ILE A 124 -1.73 -2.38 -9.56
C ILE A 124 -2.84 -3.24 -8.97
N VAL A 125 -2.68 -3.65 -7.71
CA VAL A 125 -3.73 -4.29 -6.90
C VAL A 125 -4.24 -3.27 -5.89
N ALA A 126 -5.56 -3.17 -5.73
CA ALA A 126 -6.18 -2.24 -4.80
C ALA A 126 -7.36 -2.89 -4.05
N ARG A 127 -7.54 -2.50 -2.79
CA ARG A 127 -8.75 -2.70 -2.00
C ARG A 127 -9.29 -1.35 -1.56
N ASP A 128 -10.55 -1.08 -1.87
CA ASP A 128 -11.22 0.16 -1.51
C ASP A 128 -11.72 0.17 -0.07
N SER A 129 -12.28 1.29 0.39
CA SER A 129 -12.75 1.45 1.77
C SER A 129 -13.95 0.54 2.11
N ALA A 130 -14.71 0.13 1.09
CA ALA A 130 -15.80 -0.83 1.22
C ALA A 130 -15.33 -2.30 1.20
N GLY A 131 -14.02 -2.53 1.11
CA GLY A 131 -13.42 -3.86 1.11
C GLY A 131 -13.42 -4.56 -0.25
N ARG A 132 -13.85 -3.89 -1.33
CA ARG A 132 -13.85 -4.48 -2.68
C ARG A 132 -12.44 -4.48 -3.25
N VAL A 133 -12.08 -5.56 -3.93
CA VAL A 133 -10.74 -5.76 -4.49
C VAL A 133 -10.77 -5.73 -6.00
N ALA A 134 -9.81 -5.04 -6.61
CA ALA A 134 -9.58 -5.11 -8.04
C ALA A 134 -8.09 -4.99 -8.39
N SER A 135 -7.76 -5.34 -9.62
CA SER A 135 -6.44 -5.09 -10.20
C SER A 135 -6.51 -4.54 -11.62
N ILE A 136 -5.43 -3.92 -12.06
CA ILE A 136 -5.12 -3.63 -13.45
C ILE A 136 -3.72 -4.15 -13.78
N ASP A 137 -3.50 -4.57 -15.01
CA ASP A 137 -2.22 -5.08 -15.49
C ASP A 137 -1.41 -4.00 -16.24
N GLU A 138 -0.24 -4.39 -16.73
CA GLU A 138 0.68 -3.55 -17.49
C GLU A 138 0.07 -2.91 -18.74
N ASP A 139 -0.85 -3.58 -19.42
CA ASP A 139 -1.48 -3.07 -20.64
C ASP A 139 -2.41 -1.91 -20.29
N VAL A 140 -3.24 -2.08 -19.27
CA VAL A 140 -4.13 -1.01 -18.76
C VAL A 140 -3.31 0.14 -18.18
N ILE A 141 -2.22 -0.16 -17.45
CA ILE A 141 -1.31 0.84 -16.90
C ILE A 141 -0.72 1.72 -18.00
N ARG A 142 -0.19 1.10 -19.07
CA ARG A 142 0.40 1.81 -20.22
C ARG A 142 -0.64 2.60 -21.00
N LEU A 143 -1.80 1.99 -21.27
CA LEU A 143 -2.86 2.60 -22.07
C LEU A 143 -3.44 3.86 -21.41
N HIS A 144 -3.60 3.84 -20.09
CA HIS A 144 -4.24 4.93 -19.33
C HIS A 144 -3.25 5.79 -18.54
N GLY A 145 -1.94 5.54 -18.67
CA GLY A 145 -0.90 6.37 -18.07
C GLY A 145 -0.88 6.34 -16.54
N TYR A 146 -1.07 5.16 -15.93
CA TYR A 146 -0.91 4.97 -14.48
C TYR A 146 0.57 5.07 -14.09
N GLY A 147 1.07 6.30 -13.98
CA GLY A 147 2.46 6.58 -13.64
C GLY A 147 2.80 6.31 -12.16
N SER A 148 4.08 6.47 -11.83
CA SER A 148 4.56 6.38 -10.45
C SER A 148 3.72 7.24 -9.52
N GLN A 149 3.37 6.71 -8.34
CA GLN A 149 2.59 7.41 -7.32
C GLN A 149 1.14 7.77 -7.74
N HIS A 150 0.57 7.12 -8.76
CA HIS A 150 -0.82 7.32 -9.16
C HIS A 150 -1.80 7.35 -7.98
N MET A 151 -1.71 6.39 -7.06
CA MET A 151 -2.62 6.32 -5.91
C MET A 151 -2.49 7.51 -4.96
N ARG A 152 -1.30 8.11 -4.84
CA ARG A 152 -1.12 9.34 -4.05
C ARG A 152 -1.82 10.53 -4.72
N ARG A 153 -1.82 10.60 -6.06
CA ARG A 153 -2.58 11.61 -6.81
C ARG A 153 -4.08 11.43 -6.62
N VAL A 154 -4.58 10.18 -6.66
CA VAL A 154 -5.98 9.88 -6.38
C VAL A 154 -6.36 10.37 -4.98
N LEU A 155 -5.57 10.03 -3.95
CA LEU A 155 -5.83 10.45 -2.57
C LEU A 155 -5.85 11.98 -2.41
N VAL A 156 -4.89 12.70 -2.98
CA VAL A 156 -4.86 14.17 -2.91
C VAL A 156 -6.08 14.79 -3.59
N SER A 157 -6.43 14.33 -4.79
CA SER A 157 -7.56 14.88 -5.56
C SER A 157 -8.90 14.55 -4.90
N HIS A 158 -9.12 13.30 -4.51
CA HIS A 158 -10.39 12.84 -3.93
C HIS A 158 -10.72 13.56 -2.62
N PHE A 159 -9.71 13.70 -1.74
CA PHE A 159 -9.89 14.34 -0.44
C PHE A 159 -9.54 15.83 -0.43
N SER A 160 -9.25 16.42 -1.59
CA SER A 160 -8.86 17.84 -1.72
C SER A 160 -7.76 18.25 -0.74
N LEU A 161 -6.72 17.42 -0.61
CA LEU A 161 -5.69 17.62 0.40
C LEU A 161 -4.83 18.86 0.04
N PRO A 162 -4.51 19.73 1.02
CA PRO A 162 -3.64 20.88 0.82
C PRO A 162 -2.15 20.48 0.85
N LYS A 163 -1.81 19.28 0.37
CA LYS A 163 -0.46 18.73 0.35
C LYS A 163 -0.14 18.24 -1.07
N PRO A 164 1.11 18.39 -1.55
CA PRO A 164 1.51 17.79 -2.81
C PRO A 164 1.39 16.27 -2.75
N TRP A 165 1.08 15.66 -3.89
CA TRP A 165 1.02 14.21 -4.01
C TRP A 165 2.42 13.60 -4.01
N ASP A 166 3.43 14.27 -4.58
CA ASP A 166 4.81 13.80 -4.54
C ASP A 166 5.40 14.10 -3.17
N TRP A 167 5.79 13.05 -2.44
CA TRP A 167 6.42 13.22 -1.13
C TRP A 167 7.82 13.84 -1.24
N ARG A 168 8.44 13.82 -2.42
CA ARG A 168 9.73 14.46 -2.66
C ARG A 168 9.68 15.99 -2.56
N ASP A 169 8.49 16.56 -2.69
CA ASP A 169 8.25 18.00 -2.56
C ASP A 169 8.07 18.43 -1.10
N TYR A 170 8.16 17.52 -0.13
CA TYR A 170 7.92 17.83 1.28
C TYR A 170 9.22 18.34 1.90
N GLU A 171 9.17 19.45 2.63
CA GLU A 171 10.32 19.97 3.38
C GLU A 171 10.76 18.99 4.48
N GLU A 172 9.80 18.37 5.17
CA GLU A 172 10.05 17.43 6.28
C GLU A 172 9.25 16.12 6.09
N PRO A 173 9.63 15.24 5.13
CA PRO A 173 8.86 14.06 4.78
C PRO A 173 8.82 12.99 5.90
N GLU A 174 9.72 13.08 6.88
CA GLU A 174 9.79 12.16 8.03
C GLU A 174 9.05 12.67 9.28
N ARG A 175 8.49 13.89 9.26
CA ARG A 175 7.91 14.55 10.44
C ARG A 175 6.87 13.70 11.18
N ASP A 176 6.01 13.02 10.42
CA ASP A 176 4.89 12.25 10.97
C ASP A 176 5.27 10.82 11.40
N LEU A 177 6.51 10.36 11.10
CA LEU A 177 6.92 8.98 11.37
C LEU A 177 6.95 8.67 12.87
N ILE A 178 7.50 9.57 13.69
CA ILE A 178 7.65 9.36 15.14
C ILE A 178 6.27 9.22 15.79
N ALA A 179 5.33 10.10 15.42
CA ALA A 179 3.96 10.07 15.93
C ALA A 179 3.25 8.76 15.52
N ALA A 180 3.42 8.31 14.27
CA ALA A 180 2.84 7.06 13.80
C ALA A 180 3.39 5.82 14.52
N VAL A 181 4.69 5.80 14.88
CA VAL A 181 5.28 4.73 15.69
C VAL A 181 4.72 4.77 17.12
N ALA A 182 4.69 5.95 17.74
CA ALA A 182 4.22 6.12 19.11
C ALA A 182 2.74 5.70 19.27
N ALA A 183 1.89 6.04 18.30
CA ALA A 183 0.45 5.72 18.34
C ALA A 183 0.14 4.22 18.21
N ARG A 184 1.10 3.40 17.78
CA ARG A 184 0.90 1.96 17.49
C ARG A 184 1.80 1.03 18.30
N THR A 185 2.74 1.58 19.05
CA THR A 185 3.50 0.82 20.03
C THR A 185 2.65 0.76 21.30
N PRO A 186 2.31 -0.43 21.84
CA PRO A 186 1.63 -0.51 23.11
C PRO A 186 2.42 0.26 24.16
N SER A 187 1.74 1.13 24.91
CA SER A 187 2.30 1.83 26.07
C SER A 187 2.52 0.86 27.24
N HIS A 188 3.39 -0.13 27.05
CA HIS A 188 3.87 -1.04 28.09
C HIS A 188 5.32 -1.42 27.80
N VAL A 189 6.21 -0.45 28.01
CA VAL A 189 7.60 -0.72 28.36
C VAL A 189 7.98 0.29 29.44
N PHE A 190 7.61 -0.02 30.68
CA PHE A 190 8.43 0.05 31.89
C PHE A 190 7.81 -0.89 32.93
#